data_AF-A0A0R3KV78-F1
#
_entry.id   AF-A0A0R3KV78-F1
#
_cell.length_a   1.000
_cell.length_b   1.000
_cell.length_c   1.000
_cell.angle_alpha   90.00
_cell.angle_beta   90.00
_cell.angle_gamma   90.00
#
_symmetry.space_group_name_H-M   'P 1'
#
loop_
_entity.id
_entity.type
_entity.pdbx_description
1 polymer ?
#
loop_
_entity_poly.entity_id
_entity_poly.type
_entity_poly.pdbx_seq_one_letter_code
_entity_poly.pdbx_strand_id
1 'polypeptide(L)'
;MRLLSIPAISALVLGVGGILGAGEFVRDWRAPVSHQSVDSVLSVTWGVMTDDLRKFEDASKRKYGEGSNLSLQINDGIVNLMRDGKILETHEQIARFEGVFGMFVAGRDNKVTARFPFSISLQQETSSLNRMLSDRFKNRYKTVPRQWLDFDDSQWTIDRCERLPAGLGLGWLGKALLLREGSACVVTWKGSQPSSMLISVSRAYGDPWMRPFARRICRSITESALQRFAPEDPASPKYAACILADRPAHLSAPKSLVTDTYAVGSGNELARVR
;
A
#
# COMPACT_ATOMS: atom_id res chain seq x y z
N MET A 1 47.15 8.60 9.42
CA MET A 1 45.76 8.55 8.92
C MET A 1 45.79 8.33 7.42
N ARG A 2 45.47 7.12 6.94
CA ARG A 2 45.37 6.82 5.50
C ARG A 2 43.94 7.09 5.05
N LEU A 3 43.75 8.12 4.23
CA LEU A 3 42.52 8.40 3.50
C LEU A 3 42.29 7.25 2.52
N LEU A 4 41.24 6.46 2.77
CA LEU A 4 40.73 5.51 1.78
C LEU A 4 40.26 6.30 0.57
N SER A 5 40.93 6.06 -0.55
CA SER A 5 40.68 6.67 -1.84
C SER A 5 39.25 6.36 -2.32
N ILE A 6 38.55 7.43 -2.71
CA ILE A 6 37.16 7.51 -3.21
C ILE A 6 36.72 6.35 -4.15
N PRO A 7 37.53 5.78 -5.07
CA PRO A 7 37.09 4.65 -5.91
C PRO A 7 36.77 3.34 -5.16
N ALA A 8 37.30 3.14 -3.95
CA ALA A 8 37.03 1.92 -3.18
C ALA A 8 35.60 1.85 -2.64
N ILE A 9 34.97 3.01 -2.40
CA ILE A 9 33.59 3.09 -1.90
C ILE A 9 32.59 2.79 -3.04
N SER A 10 32.87 3.27 -4.25
CA SER A 10 32.03 3.04 -5.44
C SER A 10 32.01 1.57 -5.87
N ALA A 11 33.16 0.88 -5.80
CA ALA A 11 33.25 -0.55 -6.10
C ALA A 11 32.50 -1.42 -5.08
N LEU A 12 32.44 -1.01 -3.81
CA LEU A 12 31.73 -1.73 -2.76
C LEU A 12 30.21 -1.57 -2.89
N VAL A 13 29.72 -0.37 -3.26
CA VAL A 13 28.29 -0.13 -3.53
C VAL A 13 27.82 -0.89 -4.77
N LEU A 14 28.62 -0.95 -5.83
CA LEU A 14 28.30 -1.72 -7.04
C LEU A 14 28.43 -3.23 -6.84
N GLY A 15 29.42 -3.69 -6.06
CA GLY A 15 29.62 -5.10 -5.75
C GLY A 15 28.52 -5.69 -4.86
N VAL A 16 28.09 -4.95 -3.82
CA VAL A 16 26.99 -5.37 -2.95
C VAL A 16 25.64 -5.29 -3.69
N GLY A 17 25.41 -4.26 -4.50
CA GLY A 17 24.23 -4.15 -5.35
C GLY A 17 24.14 -5.27 -6.40
N GLY A 18 25.27 -5.64 -7.02
CA GLY A 18 25.34 -6.72 -8.00
C GLY A 18 25.13 -8.12 -7.42
N ILE A 19 25.67 -8.40 -6.22
CA ILE A 19 25.49 -9.69 -5.55
C ILE A 19 24.06 -9.85 -5.01
N LEU A 20 23.45 -8.78 -4.49
CA LEU A 20 22.05 -8.79 -4.08
C LEU A 20 21.12 -8.97 -5.29
N GLY A 21 21.39 -8.26 -6.41
CA GLY A 21 20.63 -8.40 -7.66
C GLY A 21 20.76 -9.77 -8.36
N ALA A 22 21.94 -10.41 -8.31
CA ALA A 22 22.14 -11.74 -8.89
C ALA A 22 21.47 -12.84 -8.06
N GLY A 23 21.53 -12.74 -6.72
CA GLY A 23 20.78 -13.64 -5.83
C GLY A 23 19.25 -13.48 -5.99
N GLU A 24 18.79 -12.26 -6.32
CA GLU A 24 17.40 -11.94 -6.64
C GLU A 24 16.91 -12.61 -7.91
N PHE A 25 17.70 -12.60 -8.98
CA PHE A 25 17.33 -13.29 -10.21
C PHE A 25 17.12 -14.79 -9.99
N VAL A 26 17.98 -15.46 -9.21
CA VAL A 26 17.90 -16.91 -9.00
C VAL A 26 16.67 -17.32 -8.18
N ARG A 27 16.34 -16.58 -7.11
CA ARG A 27 15.20 -16.91 -6.25
C ARG A 27 13.87 -16.58 -6.92
N ASP A 28 13.87 -15.54 -7.75
CA ASP A 28 12.69 -15.07 -8.47
C ASP A 28 12.45 -15.83 -9.79
N TRP A 29 13.50 -16.39 -10.40
CA TRP A 29 13.41 -17.35 -11.50
C TRP A 29 12.87 -18.71 -11.04
N ARG A 30 13.17 -19.11 -9.79
CA ARG A 30 12.74 -20.38 -9.21
C ARG A 30 11.37 -20.32 -8.53
N ALA A 31 10.73 -19.15 -8.46
CA ALA A 31 9.40 -19.05 -7.87
C ALA A 31 8.37 -19.77 -8.78
N PRO A 32 7.56 -20.70 -8.25
CA PRO A 32 6.53 -21.36 -9.04
C PRO A 32 5.54 -20.33 -9.58
N VAL A 33 5.20 -20.45 -10.86
CA VAL A 33 4.21 -19.60 -11.54
C VAL A 33 2.85 -20.28 -11.47
N SER A 34 1.87 -19.61 -10.87
CA SER A 34 0.49 -20.05 -10.82
C SER A 34 -0.22 -19.75 -12.14
N HIS A 35 -1.16 -20.62 -12.55
CA HIS A 35 -2.10 -20.35 -13.66
C HIS A 35 -3.22 -19.38 -13.26
N GLN A 36 -3.22 -18.86 -12.03
CA GLN A 36 -4.13 -17.84 -11.56
C GLN A 36 -3.65 -16.45 -11.97
N SER A 37 -4.60 -15.56 -12.25
CA SER A 37 -4.35 -14.14 -12.42
C SER A 37 -4.90 -13.35 -11.24
N VAL A 38 -4.21 -12.27 -10.87
CA VAL A 38 -4.72 -11.30 -9.91
C VAL A 38 -4.52 -9.91 -10.46
N ASP A 39 -5.61 -9.33 -10.94
CA ASP A 39 -5.66 -7.95 -11.37
C ASP A 39 -5.99 -7.01 -10.20
N SER A 40 -5.71 -5.72 -10.35
CA SER A 40 -6.02 -4.73 -9.32
C SER A 40 -6.44 -3.38 -9.88
N VAL A 41 -7.25 -2.66 -9.10
CA VAL A 41 -7.49 -1.24 -9.27
C VAL A 41 -7.33 -0.52 -7.94
N LEU A 42 -6.44 0.49 -7.91
CA LEU A 42 -5.96 1.11 -6.67
C LEU A 42 -6.06 2.64 -6.74
N SER A 43 -6.37 3.25 -5.59
CA SER A 43 -6.29 4.69 -5.33
C SER A 43 -5.57 4.92 -4.00
N VAL A 44 -4.81 5.99 -3.93
CA VAL A 44 -4.21 6.45 -2.67
C VAL A 44 -5.24 7.28 -1.91
N THR A 45 -5.29 7.11 -0.59
CA THR A 45 -6.04 7.99 0.31
C THR A 45 -5.09 8.93 1.03
N TRP A 46 -5.52 10.17 1.15
CA TRP A 46 -4.74 11.27 1.70
C TRP A 46 -5.47 11.84 2.91
N GLY A 47 -4.71 12.06 3.98
CA GLY A 47 -5.22 12.62 5.21
C GLY A 47 -4.43 13.86 5.59
N VAL A 48 -5.10 14.78 6.27
CA VAL A 48 -4.44 15.91 6.93
C VAL A 48 -4.54 15.72 8.42
N MET A 49 -3.40 15.80 9.12
CA MET A 49 -3.38 15.72 10.57
C MET A 49 -3.93 17.03 11.15
N THR A 50 -4.85 16.94 12.12
CA THR A 50 -5.45 18.11 12.78
C THR A 50 -4.40 19.03 13.39
N ASP A 51 -3.31 18.48 13.93
CA ASP A 51 -2.22 19.25 14.50
C ASP A 51 -1.44 20.06 13.45
N ASP A 52 -1.24 19.50 12.26
CA ASP A 52 -0.59 20.21 11.16
C ASP A 52 -1.51 21.32 10.63
N LEU A 53 -2.82 21.06 10.55
CA LEU A 53 -3.85 22.07 10.26
C LEU A 53 -3.82 23.22 11.27
N ARG A 54 -3.77 22.93 12.57
CA ARG A 54 -3.75 23.95 13.62
C ARG A 54 -2.48 24.79 13.57
N LYS A 55 -1.31 24.17 13.41
CA LYS A 55 -0.04 24.90 13.21
C LYS A 55 -0.09 25.78 11.97
N PHE A 56 -0.70 25.30 10.89
CA PHE A 56 -0.87 26.06 9.66
C PHE A 56 -1.82 27.24 9.84
N GLU A 57 -2.92 27.05 10.57
CA GLU A 57 -3.86 28.11 10.93
C GLU A 57 -3.17 29.20 11.77
N ASP A 58 -2.42 28.82 12.80
CA ASP A 58 -1.68 29.74 13.65
C ASP A 58 -0.62 30.53 12.86
N ALA A 59 0.12 29.87 11.98
CA ALA A 59 1.09 30.52 11.11
C ALA A 59 0.43 31.49 10.12
N SER A 60 -0.72 31.10 9.57
CA SER A 60 -1.50 31.93 8.64
C SER A 60 -2.06 33.17 9.33
N LYS A 61 -2.62 33.03 10.54
CA LYS A 61 -3.09 34.15 11.38
C LYS A 61 -1.96 35.10 11.72
N ARG A 62 -0.75 34.60 12.02
CA ARG A 62 0.43 35.44 12.26
C ARG A 62 0.87 36.22 11.01
N LYS A 63 0.85 35.58 9.84
CA LYS A 63 1.32 36.17 8.58
C LYS A 63 0.33 37.17 7.99
N TYR A 64 -0.97 36.88 8.08
CA TYR A 64 -2.01 37.63 7.38
C TYR A 64 -2.94 38.41 8.30
N GLY A 65 -2.94 38.15 9.61
CA GLY A 65 -3.86 38.75 10.59
C GLY A 65 -5.16 37.96 10.76
N GLU A 66 -5.97 38.34 11.76
CA GLU A 66 -7.28 37.74 11.98
C GLU A 66 -8.22 37.99 10.78
N GLY A 67 -9.09 37.02 10.46
CA GLY A 67 -9.98 37.06 9.28
C GLY A 67 -9.49 36.31 8.03
N SER A 68 -8.44 35.50 8.14
CA SER A 68 -8.09 34.50 7.13
C SER A 68 -8.71 33.15 7.50
N ASN A 69 -9.32 32.47 6.52
CA ASN A 69 -9.99 31.18 6.68
C ASN A 69 -9.28 30.11 5.84
N LEU A 70 -9.19 28.90 6.39
CA LEU A 70 -8.65 27.74 5.68
C LEU A 70 -9.78 26.99 4.99
N SER A 71 -9.58 26.65 3.72
CA SER A 71 -10.44 25.73 2.97
C SER A 71 -9.62 24.51 2.56
N LEU A 72 -9.96 23.36 3.12
CA LEU A 72 -9.36 22.08 2.76
C LEU A 72 -10.14 21.45 1.61
N GLN A 73 -9.48 21.26 0.47
CA GLN A 73 -10.00 20.41 -0.60
C GLN A 73 -9.62 18.96 -0.31
N ILE A 74 -10.54 18.23 0.31
CA ILE A 74 -10.35 16.86 0.81
C ILE A 74 -9.93 15.88 -0.30
N ASN A 75 -10.39 16.09 -1.54
CA ASN A 75 -10.13 15.17 -2.65
C ASN A 75 -8.66 15.16 -3.12
N ASP A 76 -7.99 16.30 -2.99
CA ASP A 76 -6.69 16.55 -3.60
C ASP A 76 -5.62 16.82 -2.54
N GLY A 77 -6.02 16.91 -1.27
CA GLY A 77 -5.12 17.20 -0.16
C GLY A 77 -4.61 18.65 -0.12
N ILE A 78 -5.24 19.52 -0.92
CA ILE A 78 -4.84 20.91 -1.08
C ILE A 78 -5.49 21.75 0.01
N VAL A 79 -4.70 22.54 0.72
CA VAL A 79 -5.19 23.55 1.66
C VAL A 79 -5.08 24.91 1.00
N ASN A 80 -6.21 25.56 0.77
CA ASN A 80 -6.26 26.94 0.33
C ASN A 80 -6.43 27.85 1.53
N LEU A 81 -5.55 28.83 1.64
CA LEU A 81 -5.75 29.96 2.53
C LEU A 81 -6.60 31.00 1.80
N MET A 82 -7.72 31.39 2.38
CA MET A 82 -8.64 32.36 1.79
C MET A 82 -8.83 33.58 2.69
N ARG A 83 -9.07 34.73 2.06
CA ARG A 83 -9.59 35.95 2.71
C ARG A 83 -10.64 36.56 1.79
N ASP A 84 -11.79 36.93 2.36
CA ASP A 84 -12.90 37.55 1.62
C ASP A 84 -13.31 36.78 0.33
N GLY A 85 -13.30 35.45 0.42
CA GLY A 85 -13.65 34.56 -0.71
C GLY A 85 -12.58 34.45 -1.81
N LYS A 86 -11.40 35.06 -1.64
CA LYS A 86 -10.28 34.96 -2.57
C LYS A 86 -9.17 34.07 -2.01
N ILE A 87 -8.57 33.25 -2.87
CA ILE A 87 -7.42 32.40 -2.52
C ILE A 87 -6.18 33.31 -2.43
N LEU A 88 -5.55 33.33 -1.26
CA LEU A 88 -4.29 34.03 -1.01
C LEU A 88 -3.09 33.12 -1.26
N GLU A 89 -3.16 31.87 -0.80
CA GLU A 89 -2.12 30.86 -0.98
C GLU A 89 -2.73 29.47 -1.12
N THR A 90 -2.06 28.61 -1.89
CA THR A 90 -2.39 27.21 -2.05
C THR A 90 -1.22 26.37 -1.56
N HIS A 91 -1.48 25.46 -0.62
CA HIS A 91 -0.48 24.58 -0.03
C HIS A 91 -0.79 23.13 -0.39
N GLU A 92 0.07 22.54 -1.21
CA GLU A 92 -0.10 21.18 -1.75
C GLU A 92 0.54 20.08 -0.86
N GLN A 93 1.33 20.44 0.16
CA GLN A 93 2.15 19.49 0.94
C GLN A 93 1.63 19.17 2.34
N ILE A 94 0.46 19.68 2.73
CA ILE A 94 -0.09 19.41 4.07
C ILE A 94 -0.71 18.01 4.14
N ALA A 95 -1.22 17.51 3.03
CA ALA A 95 -1.72 16.15 2.94
C ALA A 95 -0.61 15.11 2.96
N ARG A 96 -0.80 14.08 3.79
CA ARG A 96 0.11 12.95 3.90
C ARG A 96 -0.59 11.70 3.42
N PHE A 97 0.20 10.79 2.84
CA PHE A 97 -0.25 9.44 2.53
C PHE A 97 -0.87 8.81 3.79
N GLU A 98 -2.15 8.50 3.72
CA GLU A 98 -2.91 7.89 4.80
C GLU A 98 -3.08 6.39 4.57
N GLY A 99 -3.28 5.99 3.33
CA GLY A 99 -3.59 4.60 3.01
C GLY A 99 -3.88 4.34 1.54
N VAL A 100 -4.49 3.18 1.28
CA VAL A 100 -4.85 2.73 -0.05
C VAL A 100 -6.27 2.17 -0.01
N PHE A 101 -7.05 2.54 -1.02
CA PHE A 101 -8.38 2.02 -1.28
C PHE A 101 -8.40 1.40 -2.68
N GLY A 102 -8.89 0.18 -2.80
CA GLY A 102 -8.76 -0.56 -4.03
C GLY A 102 -9.45 -1.90 -4.02
N MET A 103 -9.34 -2.62 -5.12
CA MET A 103 -9.88 -3.96 -5.23
C MET A 103 -8.88 -4.83 -5.97
N PHE A 104 -8.67 -6.04 -5.46
CA PHE A 104 -8.03 -7.11 -6.20
C PHE A 104 -9.08 -8.04 -6.78
N VAL A 105 -8.84 -8.51 -8.01
CA VAL A 105 -9.73 -9.42 -8.71
C VAL A 105 -8.93 -10.65 -9.08
N ALA A 106 -9.22 -11.77 -8.40
CA ALA A 106 -8.62 -13.04 -8.74
C ALA A 106 -9.43 -13.71 -9.85
N GLY A 107 -8.71 -14.35 -10.76
CA GLY A 107 -9.29 -15.06 -11.88
C GLY A 107 -8.50 -16.30 -12.28
N ARG A 108 -9.16 -17.09 -13.12
CA ARG A 108 -8.55 -18.23 -13.83
C ARG A 108 -9.18 -18.27 -15.22
N ASP A 109 -8.36 -18.49 -16.24
CA ASP A 109 -8.81 -18.61 -17.64
C ASP A 109 -9.74 -17.46 -18.08
N ASN A 110 -9.35 -16.22 -17.75
CA ASN A 110 -10.09 -14.97 -18.03
C ASN A 110 -11.48 -14.85 -17.35
N LYS A 111 -11.79 -15.71 -16.37
CA LYS A 111 -13.02 -15.62 -15.57
C LYS A 111 -12.70 -15.10 -14.17
N VAL A 112 -13.50 -14.13 -13.70
CA VAL A 112 -13.44 -13.62 -12.33
C VAL A 112 -13.97 -14.67 -11.37
N THR A 113 -13.14 -15.07 -10.41
CA THR A 113 -13.48 -16.07 -9.39
C THR A 113 -13.74 -15.45 -8.03
N ALA A 114 -12.91 -14.48 -7.63
CA ALA A 114 -13.05 -13.78 -6.37
C ALA A 114 -12.71 -12.29 -6.49
N ARG A 115 -13.30 -11.49 -5.62
CA ARG A 115 -13.09 -10.04 -5.54
C ARG A 115 -12.76 -9.69 -4.11
N PHE A 116 -11.74 -8.86 -3.92
CA PHE A 116 -11.27 -8.45 -2.61
C PHE A 116 -11.23 -6.91 -2.55
N PRO A 117 -12.39 -6.26 -2.37
CA PRO A 117 -12.45 -4.83 -2.11
C PRO A 117 -11.82 -4.51 -0.75
N PHE A 118 -11.10 -3.40 -0.64
CA PHE A 118 -10.46 -2.99 0.59
C PHE A 118 -10.28 -1.47 0.70
N SER A 119 -10.11 -1.03 1.95
CA SER A 119 -9.63 0.32 2.29
C SER A 119 -8.75 0.17 3.51
N ILE A 120 -7.44 0.33 3.36
CA ILE A 120 -6.48 0.13 4.45
C ILE A 120 -5.74 1.44 4.70
N SER A 121 -5.89 1.96 5.92
CA SER A 121 -5.12 3.10 6.42
C SER A 121 -3.93 2.62 7.26
N LEU A 122 -2.84 3.37 7.22
CA LEU A 122 -1.62 3.13 8.00
C LEU A 122 -1.78 3.49 9.49
N GLN A 123 -2.81 4.28 9.82
CA GLN A 123 -3.02 4.82 11.16
C GLN A 123 -4.30 4.33 11.85
N GLN A 124 -5.19 3.66 11.13
CA GLN A 124 -6.52 3.33 11.66
C GLN A 124 -6.50 2.10 12.57
N GLU A 125 -7.14 2.23 13.73
CA GLU A 125 -7.44 1.12 14.65
C GLU A 125 -8.61 0.26 14.13
N THR A 126 -8.63 -0.97 14.61
CA THR A 126 -9.00 -2.19 13.90
C THR A 126 -10.48 -2.48 13.68
N SER A 127 -11.41 -1.54 13.83
CA SER A 127 -12.82 -1.94 14.07
C SER A 127 -13.90 -1.22 13.27
N SER A 128 -13.59 -0.42 12.23
CA SER A 128 -14.63 0.28 11.48
C SER A 128 -14.34 0.44 9.99
N LEU A 129 -14.33 -0.67 9.23
CA LEU A 129 -14.38 -0.59 7.77
C LEU A 129 -15.79 -0.90 7.23
N ASN A 130 -16.45 0.22 6.95
CA ASN A 130 -17.80 0.54 6.51
C ASN A 130 -18.53 -0.35 5.48
N ARG A 131 -19.85 -0.44 5.68
CA ARG A 131 -20.92 -1.02 4.83
C ARG A 131 -21.29 -0.21 3.56
N MET A 132 -20.39 0.58 2.97
CA MET A 132 -20.71 1.38 1.76
C MET A 132 -19.51 1.55 0.84
N LEU A 133 -18.79 0.47 0.55
CA LEU A 133 -17.66 0.53 -0.37
C LEU A 133 -18.08 0.21 -1.80
N SER A 134 -19.06 -0.67 -2.03
CA SER A 134 -19.51 -1.05 -3.37
C SER A 134 -19.90 0.13 -4.26
N ASP A 135 -20.76 1.05 -3.79
CA ASP A 135 -21.17 2.24 -4.54
C ASP A 135 -20.01 3.21 -4.77
N ARG A 136 -19.13 3.35 -3.78
CA ARG A 136 -17.92 4.17 -3.91
C ARG A 136 -16.98 3.61 -4.97
N PHE A 137 -16.78 2.29 -4.99
CA PHE A 137 -16.00 1.59 -6.02
C PHE A 137 -16.62 1.80 -7.40
N LYS A 138 -17.93 1.54 -7.54
CA LYS A 138 -18.67 1.68 -8.80
C LYS A 138 -18.60 3.10 -9.35
N ASN A 139 -18.70 4.11 -8.48
CA ASN A 139 -18.61 5.51 -8.88
C ASN A 139 -17.17 5.97 -9.19
N ARG A 140 -16.18 5.46 -8.47
CA ARG A 140 -14.76 5.82 -8.64
C ARG A 140 -14.15 5.20 -9.89
N TYR A 141 -14.51 3.95 -10.20
CA TYR A 141 -13.82 3.12 -11.17
C TYR A 141 -14.68 2.78 -12.40
N LYS A 142 -15.32 3.80 -12.98
CA LYS A 142 -16.24 3.66 -14.13
C LYS A 142 -15.61 3.05 -15.39
N THR A 143 -14.27 3.11 -15.52
CA THR A 143 -13.51 2.62 -16.67
C THR A 143 -13.08 1.16 -16.56
N VAL A 144 -13.31 0.53 -15.41
CA VAL A 144 -12.90 -0.84 -15.11
C VAL A 144 -13.96 -1.82 -15.64
N PRO A 145 -13.60 -3.06 -16.06
CA PRO A 145 -14.57 -4.01 -16.56
C PRO A 145 -15.75 -4.21 -15.61
N ARG A 146 -16.98 -4.13 -16.12
CA ARG A 146 -18.21 -4.24 -15.30
C ARG A 146 -18.24 -5.50 -14.43
N GLN A 147 -17.72 -6.61 -14.95
CA GLN A 147 -17.60 -7.88 -14.23
C GLN A 147 -16.77 -7.77 -12.94
N TRP A 148 -15.83 -6.82 -12.82
CA TRP A 148 -15.09 -6.60 -11.58
C TRP A 148 -15.96 -5.89 -10.54
N LEU A 149 -16.89 -5.05 -10.97
CA LEU A 149 -17.77 -4.24 -10.12
C LEU A 149 -19.11 -4.91 -9.83
N ASP A 150 -19.35 -6.10 -10.39
CA ASP A 150 -20.53 -6.92 -10.15
C ASP A 150 -20.40 -7.68 -8.83
N PHE A 151 -20.57 -6.94 -7.73
CA PHE A 151 -20.63 -7.48 -6.37
C PHE A 151 -21.47 -6.59 -5.44
N ASP A 152 -21.87 -7.19 -4.32
CA ASP A 152 -22.61 -6.57 -3.22
C ASP A 152 -21.77 -6.55 -1.93
N ASP A 153 -22.06 -5.60 -1.03
CA ASP A 153 -21.32 -5.46 0.24
C ASP A 153 -21.54 -6.64 1.21
N SER A 154 -22.55 -7.48 1.00
CA SER A 154 -22.74 -8.74 1.73
C SER A 154 -21.76 -9.85 1.31
N GLN A 155 -21.15 -9.73 0.13
CA GLN A 155 -20.30 -10.77 -0.46
C GLN A 155 -18.84 -10.68 -0.03
N TRP A 156 -18.48 -9.72 0.82
CA TRP A 156 -17.11 -9.58 1.30
C TRP A 156 -17.05 -9.02 2.72
N THR A 157 -15.99 -9.34 3.44
CA THR A 157 -15.70 -8.78 4.76
C THR A 157 -14.20 -8.54 4.93
N ILE A 158 -13.84 -7.57 5.74
CA ILE A 158 -12.49 -7.45 6.30
C ILE A 158 -12.55 -8.09 7.68
N ASP A 159 -11.94 -9.27 7.81
CA ASP A 159 -12.12 -10.11 8.99
C ASP A 159 -11.15 -9.73 10.11
N ARG A 160 -9.90 -9.44 9.75
CA ARG A 160 -8.84 -9.11 10.70
C ARG A 160 -7.91 -8.09 10.07
N CYS A 161 -7.60 -7.02 10.78
CA CYS A 161 -6.55 -6.08 10.42
C CYS A 161 -5.55 -6.02 11.57
N GLU A 162 -4.27 -5.82 11.31
CA GLU A 162 -3.30 -5.49 12.35
C GLU A 162 -2.22 -4.58 11.79
N ARG A 163 -1.65 -3.76 12.67
CA ARG A 163 -0.46 -2.99 12.35
C ARG A 163 0.73 -3.94 12.24
N LEU A 164 1.50 -3.81 11.17
CA LEU A 164 2.76 -4.51 11.00
C LEU A 164 3.80 -3.95 12.00
N PRO A 165 4.72 -4.78 12.49
CA PRO A 165 5.69 -4.36 13.49
C PRO A 165 6.66 -3.34 12.87
N ALA A 166 7.43 -2.63 13.70
CA ALA A 166 8.48 -1.76 13.19
C ALA A 166 9.47 -2.55 12.31
N GLY A 167 9.83 -2.00 11.14
CA GLY A 167 10.63 -2.72 10.14
C GLY A 167 9.85 -3.82 9.40
N LEU A 168 8.52 -3.87 9.55
CA LEU A 168 7.59 -4.77 8.83
C LEU A 168 7.94 -6.26 8.93
N GLY A 169 8.53 -6.67 10.05
CA GLY A 169 8.90 -8.05 10.31
C GLY A 169 10.28 -8.44 9.80
N LEU A 170 10.99 -7.51 9.16
CA LEU A 170 12.33 -7.70 8.59
C LEU A 170 13.46 -7.37 9.57
N GLY A 171 13.14 -7.09 10.84
CA GLY A 171 14.12 -6.74 11.87
C GLY A 171 14.95 -5.51 11.51
N TRP A 172 16.27 -5.63 11.59
CA TRP A 172 17.20 -4.52 11.34
C TRP A 172 17.22 -4.08 9.86
N LEU A 173 17.00 -5.01 8.93
CA LEU A 173 16.93 -4.71 7.49
C LEU A 173 15.75 -3.79 7.17
N GLY A 174 14.60 -4.03 7.78
CA GLY A 174 13.43 -3.16 7.59
C GLY A 174 13.67 -1.74 8.10
N LYS A 175 14.40 -1.59 9.21
CA LYS A 175 14.80 -0.27 9.73
C LYS A 175 15.79 0.43 8.79
N ALA A 176 16.77 -0.30 8.23
CA ALA A 176 17.73 0.24 7.27
C ALA A 176 17.06 0.68 5.96
N LEU A 177 16.03 -0.04 5.52
CA LEU A 177 15.19 0.32 4.36
C LEU A 177 14.15 1.41 4.66
N LEU A 178 14.17 2.01 5.86
CA LEU A 178 13.22 3.03 6.31
C LEU A 178 11.75 2.59 6.19
N LEU A 179 11.48 1.31 6.39
CA LEU A 179 10.13 0.74 6.44
C LEU A 179 9.55 0.95 7.84
N ARG A 180 8.81 2.06 8.02
CA ARG A 180 8.40 2.50 9.36
C ARG A 180 6.94 2.19 9.70
N GLU A 181 6.07 2.14 8.70
CA GLU A 181 4.63 2.04 8.92
C GLU A 181 4.00 1.07 7.93
N GLY A 182 3.13 0.21 8.43
CA GLY A 182 2.36 -0.71 7.61
C GLY A 182 1.22 -1.34 8.38
N SER A 183 0.21 -1.76 7.65
CA SER A 183 -0.96 -2.50 8.14
C SER A 183 -1.21 -3.67 7.21
N ALA A 184 -1.69 -4.78 7.75
CA ALA A 184 -2.13 -5.92 6.97
C ALA A 184 -3.54 -6.33 7.38
N CYS A 185 -4.37 -6.69 6.40
CA CYS A 185 -5.74 -7.11 6.62
C CYS A 185 -6.06 -8.37 5.82
N VAL A 186 -6.86 -9.27 6.40
CA VAL A 186 -7.45 -10.41 5.71
C VAL A 186 -8.83 -9.99 5.20
N VAL A 187 -8.99 -10.03 3.88
CA VAL A 187 -10.26 -9.79 3.19
C VAL A 187 -10.83 -11.13 2.76
N THR A 188 -12.06 -11.42 3.17
CA THR A 188 -12.76 -12.65 2.80
C THR A 188 -13.85 -12.35 1.80
N TRP A 189 -13.83 -13.08 0.69
CA TRP A 189 -14.86 -13.13 -0.33
C TRP A 189 -15.80 -14.30 -0.04
N LYS A 190 -17.10 -14.00 0.00
CA LYS A 190 -18.22 -14.91 0.31
C LYS A 190 -19.12 -15.15 -0.91
N GLY A 191 -18.74 -14.67 -2.09
CA GLY A 191 -19.50 -14.87 -3.32
C GLY A 191 -19.39 -16.30 -3.86
N SER A 192 -19.53 -16.45 -5.18
CA SER A 192 -19.64 -17.75 -5.86
C SER A 192 -18.48 -18.72 -5.60
N GLN A 193 -17.26 -18.23 -5.36
CA GLN A 193 -16.10 -19.04 -4.98
C GLN A 193 -15.44 -18.47 -3.72
N PRO A 194 -15.87 -18.90 -2.52
CA PRO A 194 -15.33 -18.37 -1.27
C PRO A 194 -13.81 -18.51 -1.18
N SER A 195 -13.17 -17.42 -0.78
CA SER A 195 -11.71 -17.30 -0.72
C SER A 195 -11.33 -16.14 0.19
N SER A 196 -10.10 -16.12 0.67
CA SER A 196 -9.54 -15.01 1.44
C SER A 196 -8.24 -14.52 0.84
N MET A 197 -7.93 -13.25 1.08
CA MET A 197 -6.74 -12.57 0.61
C MET A 197 -6.11 -11.72 1.72
N LEU A 198 -4.82 -11.92 1.98
CA LEU A 198 -4.05 -11.05 2.86
C LEU A 198 -3.55 -9.84 2.08
N ILE A 199 -3.95 -8.64 2.47
CA ILE A 199 -3.52 -7.39 1.82
C ILE A 199 -2.70 -6.59 2.83
N SER A 200 -1.44 -6.34 2.50
CA SER A 200 -0.55 -5.49 3.28
C SER A 200 -0.31 -4.17 2.56
N VAL A 201 -0.43 -3.06 3.29
CA VAL A 201 -0.09 -1.71 2.83
C VAL A 201 1.04 -1.20 3.70
N SER A 202 2.13 -0.77 3.08
CA SER A 202 3.33 -0.31 3.77
C SER A 202 3.86 0.96 3.14
N ARG A 203 4.29 1.90 3.98
CA ARG A 203 4.97 3.11 3.54
C ARG A 203 6.46 2.97 3.72
N ALA A 204 7.18 3.18 2.63
CA ALA A 204 8.62 3.31 2.63
C ALA A 204 8.99 4.78 2.44
N TYR A 205 10.05 5.20 3.12
CA TYR A 205 10.65 6.52 2.95
C TYR A 205 11.88 6.50 2.04
N GLY A 206 12.12 5.38 1.35
CA GLY A 206 13.19 5.27 0.37
C GLY A 206 12.76 5.82 -0.97
N ASP A 207 13.55 6.72 -1.52
CA ASP A 207 13.43 7.25 -2.88
C ASP A 207 13.35 6.15 -3.97
N PRO A 208 13.16 6.48 -5.27
CA PRO A 208 12.90 5.52 -6.36
C PRO A 208 13.88 4.33 -6.49
N TRP A 209 15.04 4.39 -5.83
CA TRP A 209 16.03 3.33 -5.79
C TRP A 209 15.51 2.00 -5.20
N MET A 210 14.41 1.99 -4.45
CA MET A 210 13.83 0.75 -3.93
C MET A 210 13.03 -0.04 -4.96
N ARG A 211 12.63 0.57 -6.08
CA ARG A 211 11.79 -0.09 -7.11
C ARG A 211 12.35 -1.42 -7.63
N PRO A 212 13.66 -1.55 -7.92
CA PRO A 212 14.24 -2.83 -8.32
C PRO A 212 14.10 -3.91 -7.24
N PHE A 213 14.07 -3.51 -5.97
CA PHE A 213 13.99 -4.41 -4.82
C PHE A 213 12.57 -4.59 -4.26
N ALA A 214 11.61 -3.82 -4.78
CA ALA A 214 10.25 -3.74 -4.25
C ALA A 214 9.60 -5.13 -4.15
N ARG A 215 9.82 -5.98 -5.15
CA ARG A 215 9.35 -7.36 -5.15
C ARG A 215 9.87 -8.17 -3.97
N ARG A 216 11.18 -8.12 -3.71
CA ARG A 216 11.79 -8.84 -2.59
C ARG A 216 11.29 -8.30 -1.25
N ILE A 217 11.24 -6.98 -1.13
CA ILE A 217 10.69 -6.31 0.05
C ILE A 217 9.26 -6.78 0.29
N CYS A 218 8.43 -6.75 -0.76
CA CYS A 218 7.05 -7.17 -0.69
C CYS A 218 6.90 -8.65 -0.34
N ARG A 219 7.69 -9.54 -0.95
CA ARG A 219 7.69 -10.96 -0.62
C ARG A 219 8.00 -11.19 0.86
N SER A 220 9.05 -10.55 1.39
CA SER A 220 9.43 -10.73 2.78
C SER A 220 8.43 -10.11 3.77
N ILE A 221 7.81 -8.97 3.42
CA ILE A 221 6.69 -8.40 4.20
C ILE A 221 5.51 -9.38 4.21
N THR A 222 5.15 -9.94 3.06
CA THR A 222 4.04 -10.88 2.92
C THR A 222 4.30 -12.18 3.68
N GLU A 223 5.50 -12.76 3.59
CA GLU A 223 5.89 -13.96 4.37
C GLU A 223 5.76 -13.69 5.88
N SER A 224 6.26 -12.53 6.36
CA SER A 224 6.15 -12.16 7.76
C SER A 224 4.70 -11.92 8.20
N ALA A 225 3.88 -11.32 7.33
CA ALA A 225 2.47 -11.12 7.61
C ALA A 225 1.72 -12.46 7.63
N LEU A 226 1.96 -13.38 6.69
CA LEU A 226 1.31 -14.71 6.70
C LEU A 226 1.63 -15.50 7.97
N GLN A 227 2.86 -15.47 8.46
CA GLN A 227 3.23 -16.10 9.74
C GLN A 227 2.42 -15.57 10.94
N ARG A 228 1.97 -14.33 10.90
CA ARG A 228 1.18 -13.69 11.97
C ARG A 228 -0.31 -13.97 11.85
N PHE A 229 -0.82 -13.93 10.62
CA PHE A 229 -2.25 -14.01 10.36
C PHE A 229 -2.75 -15.44 10.11
N ALA A 230 -1.85 -16.36 9.72
CA ALA A 230 -2.18 -17.76 9.45
C ALA A 230 -1.01 -18.71 9.76
N PRO A 231 -0.56 -18.82 11.03
CA PRO A 231 0.37 -19.88 11.41
C PRO A 231 -0.37 -21.23 11.36
N GLU A 232 -0.12 -22.02 10.32
CA GLU A 232 -0.52 -23.44 10.21
C GLU A 232 -2.04 -23.73 10.25
N ASP A 233 -2.88 -22.87 9.67
CA ASP A 233 -4.34 -23.03 9.64
C ASP A 233 -4.86 -23.35 8.21
N PRO A 234 -5.75 -24.34 7.99
CA PRO A 234 -6.52 -24.48 6.75
C PRO A 234 -7.33 -23.23 6.36
N ALA A 235 -7.57 -22.29 7.29
CA ALA A 235 -8.14 -20.97 7.03
C ALA A 235 -7.14 -19.95 6.46
N SER A 236 -5.90 -20.35 6.12
CA SER A 236 -4.90 -19.46 5.53
C SER A 236 -5.41 -18.78 4.24
N PRO A 237 -5.12 -17.47 4.05
CA PRO A 237 -5.46 -16.76 2.83
C PRO A 237 -4.95 -17.49 1.59
N LYS A 238 -5.82 -17.71 0.59
CA LYS A 238 -5.42 -18.34 -0.69
C LYS A 238 -4.60 -17.39 -1.56
N TYR A 239 -4.73 -16.09 -1.33
CA TYR A 239 -4.01 -15.03 -2.03
C TYR A 239 -3.35 -14.08 -1.04
N ALA A 240 -2.29 -13.42 -1.48
CA ALA A 240 -1.70 -12.33 -0.75
C ALA A 240 -1.28 -11.20 -1.69
N ALA A 241 -1.37 -9.96 -1.21
CA ALA A 241 -0.83 -8.77 -1.86
C ALA A 241 0.01 -7.96 -0.89
N CYS A 242 1.08 -7.40 -1.44
CA CYS A 242 1.82 -6.32 -0.84
C CYS A 242 1.69 -5.07 -1.69
N ILE A 243 1.34 -3.97 -1.05
CA ILE A 243 1.28 -2.63 -1.63
C ILE A 243 2.32 -1.79 -0.90
N LEU A 244 3.38 -1.42 -1.62
CA LEU A 244 4.45 -0.59 -1.13
C LEU A 244 4.28 0.84 -1.68
N ALA A 245 4.02 1.80 -0.81
CA ALA A 245 4.06 3.21 -1.16
C ALA A 245 5.53 3.69 -1.15
N ASP A 246 6.12 3.78 -2.34
CA ASP A 246 7.53 4.16 -2.55
C ASP A 246 7.69 5.68 -2.77
N ARG A 247 6.63 6.35 -3.24
CA ARG A 247 6.58 7.81 -3.37
C ARG A 247 5.28 8.32 -2.75
N PRO A 248 5.18 8.32 -1.41
CA PRO A 248 3.98 8.69 -0.69
C PRO A 248 3.61 10.17 -0.83
N ALA A 249 4.33 10.97 -1.62
CA ALA A 249 3.97 12.35 -1.96
C ALA A 249 3.27 12.49 -3.33
N HIS A 250 3.27 11.45 -4.18
CA HIS A 250 2.59 11.51 -5.48
C HIS A 250 1.11 11.15 -5.38
N LEU A 251 0.23 12.01 -5.87
CA LEU A 251 -1.24 11.82 -5.86
C LEU A 251 -1.74 10.60 -6.67
N SER A 252 -0.93 10.12 -7.63
CA SER A 252 -1.32 9.05 -8.55
C SER A 252 -0.87 7.68 -8.05
N ALA A 253 -1.81 6.74 -7.85
CA ALA A 253 -1.52 5.37 -7.42
C ALA A 253 -0.48 4.64 -8.31
N PRO A 254 -0.57 4.64 -9.65
CA PRO A 254 0.46 4.04 -10.51
C PRO A 254 1.87 4.63 -10.34
N LYS A 255 1.96 5.87 -9.88
CA LYS A 255 3.25 6.54 -9.64
C LYS A 255 3.72 6.33 -8.19
N SER A 256 2.80 6.27 -7.24
CA SER A 256 3.09 6.23 -5.80
C SER A 256 3.25 4.81 -5.24
N LEU A 257 2.65 3.82 -5.90
CA LEU A 257 2.54 2.45 -5.41
C LEU A 257 3.32 1.48 -6.29
N VAL A 258 3.94 0.51 -5.64
CA VAL A 258 4.35 -0.77 -6.24
C VAL A 258 3.50 -1.86 -5.61
N THR A 259 3.08 -2.84 -6.41
CA THR A 259 2.22 -3.92 -5.94
C THR A 259 2.73 -5.25 -6.46
N ASP A 260 2.85 -6.22 -5.57
CA ASP A 260 3.14 -7.61 -5.90
C ASP A 260 2.07 -8.51 -5.27
N THR A 261 1.61 -9.47 -6.06
CA THR A 261 0.53 -10.41 -5.73
C THR A 261 1.04 -11.84 -5.78
N TYR A 262 0.48 -12.69 -4.92
CA TYR A 262 0.90 -14.07 -4.73
C TYR A 262 -0.30 -15.00 -4.55
N ALA A 263 -0.18 -16.20 -5.07
CA ALA A 263 -0.97 -17.35 -4.64
C ALA A 263 -0.26 -17.97 -3.44
N VAL A 264 -1.03 -18.39 -2.44
CA VAL A 264 -0.51 -18.97 -1.20
C VAL A 264 -0.83 -20.46 -1.19
N GLY A 265 0.23 -21.27 -1.15
CA GLY A 265 0.17 -22.73 -1.08
C GLY A 265 0.19 -23.25 0.36
N SER A 266 0.26 -24.57 0.49
CA SER A 266 0.42 -25.24 1.79
C SER A 266 1.65 -24.73 2.53
N GLY A 267 1.52 -24.49 3.83
CA GLY A 267 2.62 -23.96 4.65
C GLY A 267 2.99 -22.51 4.33
N ASN A 268 2.06 -21.73 3.76
CA ASN A 268 2.26 -20.32 3.39
C ASN A 268 3.31 -20.10 2.28
N GLU A 269 3.53 -21.10 1.42
CA GLU A 269 4.43 -20.96 0.28
C GLU A 269 3.88 -19.93 -0.73
N LEU A 270 4.69 -18.95 -1.11
CA LEU A 270 4.29 -17.92 -2.07
C LEU A 270 4.67 -18.32 -3.51
N ALA A 271 3.65 -18.50 -4.34
CA ALA A 271 3.76 -18.66 -5.79
C ALA A 271 3.35 -17.36 -6.51
N ARG A 272 4.02 -17.02 -7.61
CA ARG A 272 3.70 -15.81 -8.37
C ARG A 272 2.41 -16.02 -9.15
N VAL A 273 1.52 -15.03 -9.12
CA VAL A 273 0.35 -14.96 -10.00
C VAL A 273 0.62 -13.99 -11.15
N ARG A 274 -0.06 -14.19 -12.27
CA ARG A 274 0.03 -13.28 -13.42
C ARG A 274 -0.85 -12.05 -13.23
#